data_AF-A0A1C5XFI7-F1
#
_entry.id   AF-A0A1C5XFI7-F1
#
_cell.length_a   1.000
_cell.length_b   1.000
_cell.length_c   1.000
_cell.angle_alpha   90.00
_cell.angle_beta   90.00
_cell.angle_gamma   90.00
#
_symmetry.space_group_name_H-M   'P 1'
#
loop_
_entity.id
_entity.type
_entity.pdbx_description
1 polymer ?
#
loop_
_entity_poly.entity_id
_entity_poly.type
_entity_poly.pdbx_seq_one_letter_code
_entity_poly.pdbx_strand_id
1 'polypeptide(L)'
;MDISIYAIIIMLIFAIAGTDFNFFEVVKNIFPIPYNMWWFATSYFMMYLLSGYINKLICALSKRELDHLILLLIVICSILPTFMAARMTSTLMWFFLLYIIAARIRLYALTNKVFDHSLMIGAIGYVFCLGSCVLFDIIGTKIAIFSDYATYFARIDSITMLFCSIFLFIGFKNLNIKHSKVINTIAATTFGVYLLHENEYIRPFLWKTVFHSAEHANDNRLILYAIGAILATFALCSFISYTYNKTIGRWINALLTKAK
;
A
#
# COMPACT_ATOMS: atom_id res chain seq x y z
N MET A 1 8.65 11.55 10.71
CA MET A 1 10.08 11.82 10.95
C MET A 1 10.94 10.82 10.19
N ASP A 2 10.78 9.50 10.38
CA ASP A 2 11.51 8.50 9.58
C ASP A 2 11.34 8.71 8.07
N ILE A 3 10.14 9.06 7.61
CA ILE A 3 9.84 9.32 6.20
C ILE A 3 10.77 10.40 5.59
N SER A 4 10.93 11.54 6.27
CA SER A 4 11.84 12.61 5.82
C SER A 4 13.30 12.17 5.86
N ILE A 5 13.70 11.36 6.85
CA ILE A 5 15.08 10.86 6.94
C ILE A 5 15.39 9.91 5.78
N TYR A 6 14.48 8.98 5.45
CA TYR A 6 14.61 8.14 4.27
C TYR A 6 14.74 8.99 3.00
N ALA A 7 13.85 9.98 2.81
CA ALA A 7 13.90 10.88 1.65
C ALA A 7 15.25 11.60 1.53
N ILE A 8 15.74 12.20 2.62
CA ILE A 8 17.00 12.94 2.66
C ILE A 8 18.19 12.01 2.38
N ILE A 9 18.26 10.84 3.02
CA ILE A 9 19.36 9.88 2.79
C ILE A 9 19.42 9.45 1.33
N ILE A 10 18.26 9.13 0.73
CA ILE A 10 18.19 8.72 -0.68
C ILE A 10 18.62 9.89 -1.58
N MET A 11 18.11 11.10 -1.33
CA MET A 11 18.49 12.30 -2.08
C MET A 11 20.01 12.53 -2.03
N LEU A 12 20.64 12.41 -0.85
CA LEU A 12 22.10 12.56 -0.70
C LEU A 12 22.88 11.51 -1.48
N ILE A 13 22.44 10.24 -1.48
CA ILE A 13 23.06 9.18 -2.27
C ILE A 13 23.03 9.52 -3.76
N PHE A 14 21.87 9.96 -4.27
CA PHE A 14 21.73 10.34 -5.68
C PHE A 14 22.49 11.63 -6.02
N ALA A 15 22.61 12.58 -5.08
CA ALA A 15 23.40 13.79 -5.26
C ALA A 15 24.89 13.45 -5.44
N ILE A 16 25.42 12.57 -4.59
CA ILE A 16 26.80 12.08 -4.69
C ILE A 16 27.01 11.30 -6.00
N ALA A 17 25.99 10.59 -6.48
CA ALA A 17 26.01 9.89 -7.77
C ALA A 17 25.89 10.83 -8.99
N GLY A 18 25.82 12.15 -8.79
CA GLY A 18 25.79 13.15 -9.86
C GLY A 18 24.40 13.61 -10.29
N THR A 19 23.36 13.34 -9.51
CA THR A 19 22.03 13.93 -9.74
C THR A 19 21.97 15.34 -9.17
N ASP A 20 21.68 16.33 -10.01
CA ASP A 20 21.47 17.70 -9.56
C ASP A 20 20.07 17.87 -8.95
N PHE A 21 20.01 18.60 -7.84
CA PHE A 21 18.75 18.93 -7.17
C PHE A 21 18.55 20.43 -7.12
N ASN A 22 17.38 20.89 -7.55
CA ASN A 22 16.99 22.28 -7.34
C ASN A 22 16.44 22.51 -5.92
N PHE A 23 16.30 23.78 -5.54
CA PHE A 23 15.80 24.14 -4.20
C PHE A 23 14.44 23.53 -3.88
N PHE A 24 13.53 23.47 -4.85
CA PHE A 24 12.20 22.91 -4.65
C PHE A 24 12.24 21.39 -4.39
N GLU A 25 13.12 20.66 -5.07
CA GLU A 25 13.31 19.22 -4.84
C GLU A 25 13.92 18.94 -3.46
N VAL A 26 14.85 19.79 -3.00
CA VAL A 26 15.39 19.70 -1.64
C VAL A 26 14.27 19.90 -0.61
N VAL A 27 13.43 20.93 -0.78
CA VAL A 27 12.28 21.19 0.10
C VAL A 27 11.30 20.01 0.09
N LYS A 28 11.03 19.41 -1.09
CA LYS A 28 10.15 18.24 -1.22
C LYS A 28 10.68 17.05 -0.43
N ASN A 29 11.98 16.77 -0.47
CA ASN A 29 12.59 15.68 0.27
C ASN A 29 12.63 15.93 1.79
N ILE A 30 12.71 17.20 2.23
CA ILE A 30 12.61 17.55 3.65
C ILE A 30 11.17 17.37 4.16
N PHE A 31 10.18 17.76 3.34
CA PHE A 31 8.74 17.72 3.68
C PHE A 31 7.94 16.79 2.76
N PRO A 32 8.21 15.47 2.73
CA PRO A 32 7.65 14.57 1.73
C PRO A 32 6.13 14.38 1.82
N ILE A 33 5.55 14.56 3.02
CA ILE A 33 4.11 14.35 3.26
C ILE A 33 3.24 15.41 2.57
N PRO A 34 3.43 16.74 2.81
CA PRO A 34 2.70 17.79 2.10
C PRO A 34 2.76 17.69 0.57
N TYR A 35 3.89 17.22 0.03
CA TYR A 35 4.10 17.09 -1.41
C TYR A 35 3.76 15.70 -1.97
N ASN A 36 3.08 14.86 -1.19
CA ASN A 36 2.58 13.54 -1.61
C ASN A 36 3.65 12.64 -2.25
N MET A 37 4.88 12.66 -1.75
CA MET A 37 5.98 11.85 -2.29
C MET A 37 5.68 10.34 -2.20
N TRP A 38 4.95 9.93 -1.16
CA TRP A 38 4.44 8.57 -0.98
C TRP A 38 2.96 8.62 -0.65
N TRP A 39 2.11 8.27 -1.62
CA TRP A 39 0.65 8.37 -1.50
C TRP A 39 0.07 7.64 -0.28
N PHE A 40 0.62 6.47 0.05
CA PHE A 40 0.15 5.67 1.19
C PHE A 40 0.51 6.38 2.50
N ALA A 41 1.76 6.83 2.63
CA ALA A 41 2.24 7.48 3.86
C ALA A 41 1.54 8.82 4.09
N THR A 42 1.29 9.59 3.03
CA THR A 42 0.52 10.84 3.09
C THR A 42 -0.93 10.58 3.50
N SER A 43 -1.61 9.62 2.85
CA SER A 43 -3.00 9.29 3.20
C SER A 43 -3.13 8.75 4.63
N TYR A 44 -2.20 7.89 5.06
CA TYR A 44 -2.14 7.37 6.43
C TYR A 44 -1.93 8.48 7.46
N PHE A 45 -1.01 9.41 7.22
CA PHE A 45 -0.77 10.54 8.11
C PHE A 45 -2.01 11.42 8.26
N MET A 46 -2.68 11.75 7.14
CA MET A 46 -3.92 12.53 7.17
C MET A 46 -5.03 11.80 7.91
N MET A 47 -5.20 10.50 7.68
CA MET A 47 -6.14 9.67 8.42
C MET A 47 -5.85 9.61 9.91
N TYR A 48 -4.58 9.51 10.30
CA TYR A 48 -4.17 9.50 11.69
C TYR A 48 -4.59 10.81 12.39
N LEU A 49 -4.36 11.96 11.76
CA LEU A 49 -4.80 13.26 12.27
C LEU A 49 -6.33 13.34 12.40
N LEU A 50 -7.07 12.80 11.43
CA LEU A 50 -8.53 12.81 11.42
C LEU A 50 -9.13 11.76 12.37
N SER A 51 -8.40 10.71 12.74
CA SER A 51 -8.91 9.54 13.44
C SER A 51 -9.68 9.86 14.73
N GLY A 52 -9.25 10.87 15.48
CA GLY A 52 -9.94 11.33 16.69
C GLY A 52 -11.36 11.84 16.42
N TYR A 53 -11.56 12.58 15.34
CA TYR A 53 -12.87 13.07 14.91
C TYR A 53 -13.71 11.96 14.28
N ILE A 54 -13.07 11.10 13.48
CA ILE A 54 -13.73 9.93 12.89
C ILE A 54 -14.28 9.01 13.98
N ASN A 55 -13.52 8.79 15.06
CA ASN A 55 -13.96 7.98 16.20
C ASN A 55 -15.16 8.61 16.92
N LYS A 56 -15.17 9.94 17.11
CA LYS A 56 -16.33 10.64 17.68
C LYS A 56 -17.58 10.44 16.82
N LEU A 57 -17.44 10.55 15.49
CA LEU A 57 -18.52 10.25 14.55
C LEU A 57 -19.01 8.80 14.71
N ILE A 58 -18.11 7.83 14.66
CA ILE A 58 -18.46 6.40 14.78
C ILE A 58 -19.20 6.10 16.09
N CYS A 59 -18.77 6.68 17.21
CA CYS A 59 -19.41 6.49 18.51
C CYS A 59 -20.77 7.19 18.62
N ALA A 60 -21.01 8.25 17.83
CA ALA A 60 -22.29 8.95 17.82
C ALA A 60 -23.35 8.26 16.95
N LEU A 61 -22.92 7.48 15.94
CA LEU A 61 -23.83 6.76 15.05
C LEU A 61 -24.35 5.47 15.70
N SER A 62 -25.63 5.21 15.54
CA SER A 62 -26.18 3.87 15.78
C SER A 62 -25.60 2.85 14.78
N LYS A 63 -25.68 1.56 15.11
CA LYS A 63 -25.25 0.47 14.22
C LYS A 63 -25.84 0.61 12.81
N ARG A 64 -27.13 0.96 12.73
CA ARG A 64 -27.85 1.08 11.46
C ARG A 64 -27.35 2.26 10.63
N GLU A 65 -27.09 3.40 11.27
CA GLU A 65 -26.55 4.58 10.58
C GLU A 65 -25.12 4.35 10.11
N LEU A 66 -24.31 3.66 10.93
CA LEU A 66 -22.96 3.25 10.54
C LEU A 66 -22.97 2.31 9.32
N ASP A 67 -23.89 1.34 9.29
CA ASP A 67 -24.08 0.44 8.14
C ASP A 67 -24.53 1.19 6.88
N HIS A 68 -25.46 2.16 7.00
CA HIS A 68 -25.86 2.99 5.88
C HIS A 68 -24.73 3.90 5.37
N LEU A 69 -23.93 4.47 6.28
CA LEU A 69 -22.76 5.28 5.91
C LEU A 69 -21.74 4.44 5.14
N ILE A 70 -21.44 3.22 5.62
CA ILE A 70 -20.56 2.29 4.90
C ILE A 70 -21.13 1.98 3.52
N LEU A 71 -22.42 1.65 3.41
CA LEU A 71 -23.05 1.36 2.13
C LEU A 71 -22.93 2.54 1.16
N LEU A 72 -23.22 3.76 1.62
CA LEU A 72 -23.06 4.98 0.81
C LEU A 72 -21.62 5.14 0.33
N LEU A 73 -20.65 4.98 1.22
CA LEU A 73 -19.24 5.08 0.88
C LEU A 73 -18.79 3.98 -0.08
N ILE A 74 -19.29 2.75 0.05
CA ILE A 74 -19.02 1.66 -0.91
C ILE A 74 -19.56 2.02 -2.29
N VAL A 75 -20.77 2.60 -2.36
CA VAL A 75 -21.35 3.04 -3.63
C VAL A 75 -20.44 4.06 -4.29
N ILE A 76 -20.08 5.13 -3.57
CA ILE A 76 -19.29 6.23 -4.11
C ILE A 76 -17.83 5.81 -4.40
N CYS A 77 -17.22 5.04 -3.50
CA CYS A 77 -15.80 4.73 -3.57
C CYS A 77 -15.47 3.50 -4.40
N SER A 78 -16.43 2.60 -4.63
CA SER A 78 -16.18 1.30 -5.28
C SER A 78 -17.16 0.92 -6.37
N ILE A 79 -18.47 1.05 -6.15
CA ILE A 79 -19.46 0.62 -7.16
C ILE A 79 -19.47 1.57 -8.36
N LEU A 80 -19.60 2.88 -8.14
CA LEU A 80 -19.58 3.87 -9.23
C LEU A 80 -18.23 3.86 -9.99
N PRO A 81 -17.06 3.83 -9.31
CA PRO A 81 -15.78 3.73 -10.03
C PRO A 81 -15.63 2.43 -10.82
N THR A 82 -16.14 1.30 -10.32
CA THR A 82 -16.08 0.02 -11.04
C THR A 82 -16.98 0.04 -12.26
N PHE A 83 -18.28 0.25 -12.10
CA PHE A 83 -19.26 0.02 -13.16
C PHE A 83 -19.51 1.23 -14.08
N MET A 84 -19.18 2.44 -13.62
CA MET A 84 -19.42 3.68 -14.38
C MET A 84 -18.13 4.44 -14.71
N ALA A 85 -16.96 3.87 -14.39
CA ALA A 85 -15.66 4.52 -14.55
C ALA A 85 -15.58 5.92 -13.89
N ALA A 86 -16.38 6.16 -12.84
CA ALA A 86 -16.42 7.42 -12.13
C ALA A 86 -15.11 7.66 -11.36
N ARG A 87 -14.45 8.80 -11.58
CA ARG A 87 -13.20 9.18 -10.90
C ARG A 87 -13.46 10.02 -9.66
N MET A 88 -14.22 9.47 -8.72
CA MET A 88 -14.67 10.20 -7.52
C MET A 88 -13.85 9.86 -6.27
N THR A 89 -13.07 8.77 -6.30
CA THR A 89 -12.36 8.24 -5.13
C THR A 89 -10.95 8.79 -5.02
N SER A 90 -10.67 9.53 -3.95
CA SER A 90 -9.29 9.84 -3.55
C SER A 90 -8.72 8.74 -2.64
N THR A 91 -7.40 8.63 -2.54
CA THR A 91 -6.76 7.69 -1.61
C THR A 91 -7.13 7.96 -0.15
N LEU A 92 -7.35 9.23 0.21
CA LEU A 92 -7.83 9.60 1.54
C LEU A 92 -9.26 9.10 1.79
N MET A 93 -10.16 9.26 0.82
CA MET A 93 -11.54 8.76 0.91
C MET A 93 -11.59 7.24 0.97
N TRP A 94 -10.71 6.57 0.22
CA TRP A 94 -10.51 5.13 0.30
C TRP A 94 -10.10 4.67 1.70
N PHE A 95 -9.11 5.32 2.32
CA PHE A 95 -8.72 5.01 3.69
C PHE A 95 -9.84 5.28 4.70
N PHE A 96 -10.61 6.35 4.51
CA PHE A 96 -11.76 6.66 5.35
C PHE A 96 -12.80 5.53 5.33
N LEU A 97 -13.14 5.03 4.14
CA LEU A 97 -13.99 3.85 3.97
C LEU A 97 -13.42 2.63 4.70
N LEU A 98 -12.14 2.29 4.46
CA LEU A 98 -11.50 1.13 5.09
C LEU A 98 -11.47 1.24 6.62
N TYR A 99 -11.21 2.44 7.15
CA TYR A 99 -11.17 2.71 8.59
C TYR A 99 -12.54 2.49 9.24
N ILE A 100 -13.62 3.01 8.63
CA ILE A 100 -14.98 2.84 9.13
C ILE A 100 -15.41 1.37 9.06
N ILE A 101 -15.08 0.65 7.98
CA ILE A 101 -15.32 -0.80 7.88
C ILE A 101 -14.60 -1.54 9.00
N ALA A 102 -13.31 -1.25 9.22
CA ALA A 102 -12.54 -1.88 10.29
C ALA A 102 -13.12 -1.59 11.68
N ALA A 103 -13.58 -0.36 11.92
CA ALA A 103 -14.27 0.01 13.16
C ALA A 103 -15.60 -0.75 13.32
N ARG A 104 -16.38 -0.89 12.24
CA ARG A 104 -17.63 -1.66 12.24
C ARG A 104 -17.41 -3.14 12.54
N ILE A 105 -16.33 -3.74 12.02
CA ILE A 105 -15.92 -5.12 12.31
C ILE A 105 -15.48 -5.27 13.77
N ARG A 106 -14.81 -4.26 14.34
CA ARG A 106 -14.37 -4.26 15.73
C ARG A 106 -15.54 -4.12 16.72
N LEU A 107 -16.46 -3.20 16.46
CA LEU A 107 -17.56 -2.86 17.38
C LEU A 107 -18.67 -3.91 17.39
N TYR A 108 -18.87 -4.62 16.28
CA TYR A 108 -19.96 -5.56 16.14
C TYR A 108 -19.43 -6.85 15.54
N ALA A 109 -19.59 -7.94 16.29
CA ALA A 109 -19.12 -9.26 15.89
C ALA A 109 -19.67 -9.67 14.53
N LEU A 110 -18.80 -10.25 13.70
CA LEU A 110 -19.18 -10.93 12.48
C LEU A 110 -19.68 -12.32 12.84
N THR A 111 -20.94 -12.61 12.59
CA THR A 111 -21.57 -13.89 12.97
C THR A 111 -21.67 -14.89 11.81
N ASN A 112 -21.31 -14.48 10.59
CA ASN A 112 -21.42 -15.31 9.40
C ASN A 112 -20.21 -16.25 9.25
N LYS A 113 -20.46 -17.55 9.05
CA LYS A 113 -19.43 -18.59 8.85
C LYS A 113 -18.52 -18.35 7.65
N VAL A 114 -18.94 -17.56 6.66
CA VAL A 114 -18.08 -17.18 5.51
C VAL A 114 -16.76 -16.55 5.98
N PHE A 115 -16.76 -15.86 7.14
CA PHE A 115 -15.56 -15.24 7.68
C PHE A 115 -14.55 -16.22 8.29
N ASP A 116 -14.94 -17.48 8.53
CA ASP A 116 -14.03 -18.54 8.99
C ASP A 116 -13.04 -18.92 7.88
N HIS A 117 -13.44 -18.73 6.62
CA HIS A 117 -12.62 -18.96 5.42
C HIS A 117 -12.09 -17.67 4.79
N SER A 118 -12.13 -16.56 5.54
CA SER A 118 -11.81 -15.22 5.02
C SER A 118 -10.44 -15.10 4.37
N LEU A 119 -9.40 -15.71 4.95
CA LEU A 119 -8.06 -15.68 4.35
C LEU A 119 -8.01 -16.38 2.98
N MET A 120 -8.66 -17.54 2.86
CA MET A 120 -8.74 -18.28 1.60
C MET A 120 -9.52 -17.49 0.55
N ILE A 121 -10.66 -16.92 0.93
CA ILE A 121 -11.49 -16.10 0.04
C ILE A 121 -10.71 -14.87 -0.43
N GLY A 122 -10.02 -14.18 0.49
CA GLY A 122 -9.17 -13.03 0.16
C GLY A 122 -8.01 -13.39 -0.77
N ALA A 123 -7.35 -14.54 -0.53
CA ALA A 123 -6.28 -15.02 -1.38
C ALA A 123 -6.77 -15.39 -2.79
N ILE A 124 -7.92 -16.08 -2.89
CA ILE A 124 -8.55 -16.40 -4.19
C ILE A 124 -8.91 -15.12 -4.93
N GLY A 125 -9.50 -14.14 -4.25
CA GLY A 125 -9.82 -12.83 -4.84
C GLY A 125 -8.58 -12.11 -5.34
N TYR A 126 -7.49 -12.13 -4.57
CA TYR A 126 -6.23 -11.51 -4.98
C TYR A 126 -5.59 -12.21 -6.19
N VAL A 127 -5.58 -13.55 -6.20
CA VAL A 127 -5.13 -14.35 -7.35
C VAL A 127 -6.01 -14.08 -8.58
N PHE A 128 -7.32 -13.93 -8.40
CA PHE A 128 -8.24 -13.52 -9.48
C PHE A 128 -7.86 -12.14 -10.03
N CYS A 129 -7.60 -11.14 -9.19
CA CYS A 129 -7.15 -9.82 -9.64
C CYS A 129 -5.85 -9.92 -10.47
N LEU A 130 -4.83 -10.61 -9.96
CA LEU A 130 -3.56 -10.79 -10.67
C LEU A 130 -3.74 -11.56 -11.98
N GLY A 131 -4.50 -12.65 -11.95
CA GLY A 131 -4.81 -13.46 -13.13
C GLY A 131 -5.58 -12.66 -14.18
N SER A 132 -6.48 -11.77 -13.76
CA SER A 132 -7.21 -10.88 -14.67
C SER A 132 -6.29 -9.89 -15.38
N CYS A 133 -5.28 -9.35 -14.68
CA CYS A 133 -4.27 -8.48 -15.30
C CYS A 133 -3.49 -9.20 -16.38
N VAL A 134 -2.93 -10.37 -16.04
CA VAL A 134 -2.16 -11.18 -17.00
C VAL A 134 -3.02 -11.60 -18.18
N LEU A 135 -4.25 -12.03 -17.93
CA LEU A 135 -5.17 -12.45 -19.00
C LEU A 135 -5.50 -11.29 -19.94
N PHE A 136 -5.81 -10.12 -19.39
CA PHE A 136 -6.17 -8.96 -20.19
C PHE A 136 -4.98 -8.38 -20.95
N ASP A 137 -3.77 -8.42 -20.39
CA ASP A 137 -2.55 -8.08 -21.12
C ASP A 137 -2.32 -9.04 -22.31
N ILE A 138 -2.47 -10.36 -22.10
CA ILE A 138 -2.32 -11.36 -23.16
C ILE A 138 -3.36 -11.15 -24.27
N ILE A 139 -4.64 -10.96 -23.91
CA ILE A 139 -5.70 -10.70 -24.90
C ILE A 139 -5.48 -9.33 -25.56
N GLY A 140 -4.98 -8.36 -24.80
CA GLY A 140 -4.63 -7.00 -25.22
C GLY A 140 -3.66 -6.96 -26.38
N THR A 141 -2.74 -7.93 -26.49
CA THR A 141 -1.83 -8.08 -27.64
C THR A 141 -2.58 -8.33 -28.97
N LYS A 142 -3.81 -8.83 -28.91
CA LYS A 142 -4.66 -9.13 -30.08
C LYS A 142 -5.83 -8.16 -30.20
N ILE A 143 -6.37 -7.68 -29.07
CA ILE A 143 -7.56 -6.83 -29.02
C ILE A 143 -7.27 -5.65 -28.08
N ALA A 144 -6.97 -4.49 -28.65
CA ALA A 144 -6.45 -3.31 -27.94
C ALA A 144 -7.28 -2.90 -26.70
N ILE A 145 -8.61 -3.03 -26.75
CA ILE A 145 -9.49 -2.66 -25.62
C ILE A 145 -9.12 -3.38 -24.33
N PHE A 146 -8.64 -4.63 -24.39
CA PHE A 146 -8.27 -5.37 -23.18
C PHE A 146 -6.99 -4.83 -22.54
N SER A 147 -6.07 -4.24 -23.33
CA SER A 147 -4.87 -3.60 -22.81
C SER A 147 -5.22 -2.36 -21.97
N ASP A 148 -6.20 -1.57 -22.41
CA ASP A 148 -6.63 -0.35 -21.69
C ASP A 148 -7.26 -0.67 -20.33
N TYR A 149 -7.84 -1.87 -20.20
CA TYR A 149 -8.53 -2.33 -19.00
C TYR A 149 -7.76 -3.40 -18.21
N ALA A 150 -6.48 -3.64 -18.51
CA ALA A 150 -5.69 -4.71 -17.87
C ALA A 150 -5.77 -4.71 -16.34
N THR A 151 -5.77 -3.52 -15.73
CA THR A 151 -5.82 -3.37 -14.27
C THR A 151 -7.24 -3.27 -13.71
N TYR A 152 -8.30 -3.43 -14.51
CA TYR A 152 -9.68 -3.06 -14.17
C TYR A 152 -10.14 -3.61 -12.81
N PHE A 153 -9.95 -4.91 -12.57
CA PHE A 153 -10.30 -5.55 -11.30
C PHE A 153 -9.30 -5.28 -10.18
N ALA A 154 -8.04 -4.94 -10.51
CA ALA A 154 -6.97 -4.66 -9.57
C ALA A 154 -6.83 -3.17 -9.19
N ARG A 155 -7.65 -2.27 -9.76
CA ARG A 155 -7.65 -0.85 -9.39
C ARG A 155 -8.00 -0.68 -7.92
N ILE A 156 -7.34 0.26 -7.25
CA ILE A 156 -7.50 0.50 -5.82
C ILE A 156 -8.95 0.77 -5.41
N ASP A 157 -9.71 1.43 -6.28
CA ASP A 157 -11.10 1.82 -6.11
C ASP A 157 -12.09 0.80 -6.72
N SER A 158 -11.63 -0.40 -7.09
CA SER A 158 -12.52 -1.44 -7.59
C SER A 158 -13.26 -2.13 -6.44
N ILE A 159 -14.48 -2.59 -6.72
CA ILE A 159 -15.24 -3.40 -5.76
C ILE A 159 -14.51 -4.70 -5.44
N THR A 160 -13.79 -5.28 -6.40
CA THR A 160 -12.99 -6.49 -6.21
C THR A 160 -11.84 -6.25 -5.24
N MET A 161 -11.15 -5.11 -5.34
CA MET A 161 -10.09 -4.74 -4.40
C MET A 161 -10.64 -4.41 -3.01
N LEU A 162 -11.83 -3.82 -2.91
CA LEU A 162 -12.52 -3.66 -1.62
C LEU A 162 -12.77 -5.02 -0.97
N PHE A 163 -13.36 -5.96 -1.72
CA PHE A 163 -13.62 -7.32 -1.24
C PHE A 163 -12.35 -8.01 -0.79
N CYS A 164 -11.28 -7.97 -1.59
CA CYS A 164 -9.98 -8.54 -1.23
C CYS A 164 -9.45 -7.93 0.07
N SER A 165 -9.51 -6.60 0.20
CA SER A 165 -9.04 -5.88 1.39
C SER A 165 -9.77 -6.31 2.66
N ILE A 166 -11.10 -6.43 2.61
CA ILE A 166 -11.92 -6.84 3.75
C ILE A 166 -11.62 -8.29 4.16
N PHE A 167 -11.60 -9.21 3.20
CA PHE A 167 -11.39 -10.64 3.48
C PHE A 167 -9.97 -10.94 3.96
N LEU A 168 -8.94 -10.32 3.37
CA LEU A 168 -7.57 -10.43 3.85
C LEU A 168 -7.43 -9.86 5.26
N PHE A 169 -8.01 -8.69 5.53
CA PHE A 169 -7.98 -8.09 6.88
C PHE A 169 -8.61 -9.01 7.92
N ILE A 170 -9.80 -9.54 7.65
CA ILE A 170 -10.48 -10.48 8.57
C ILE A 170 -9.69 -11.77 8.71
N GLY A 171 -9.12 -12.28 7.62
CA GLY A 171 -8.26 -13.46 7.61
C GLY A 171 -7.11 -13.31 8.59
N PHE A 172 -6.30 -12.26 8.44
CA PHE A 172 -5.18 -11.99 9.34
C PHE A 172 -5.63 -11.64 10.77
N LYS A 173 -6.77 -10.98 10.95
CA LYS A 173 -7.34 -10.71 12.28
C LYS A 173 -7.70 -12.00 13.04
N ASN A 174 -8.21 -13.00 12.32
CA ASN A 174 -8.64 -14.28 12.91
C ASN A 174 -7.49 -15.30 13.06
N LEU A 175 -6.34 -15.06 12.40
CA LEU A 175 -5.17 -15.93 12.52
C LEU A 175 -4.53 -15.78 13.92
N ASN A 176 -4.46 -16.89 14.66
CA ASN A 176 -3.71 -16.95 15.91
C ASN A 176 -2.22 -17.24 15.63
N ILE A 177 -1.48 -16.21 15.24
CA ILE A 177 -0.03 -16.30 15.01
C ILE A 177 0.70 -16.10 16.34
N LYS A 178 1.40 -17.14 16.81
CA LYS A 178 2.27 -17.03 18.00
C LYS A 178 3.42 -16.06 17.72
N HIS A 179 3.93 -15.42 18.78
CA HIS A 179 5.08 -14.54 18.68
C HIS A 179 6.25 -15.25 17.98
N SER A 180 6.70 -14.69 16.85
CA SER A 180 7.85 -15.19 16.09
C SER A 180 8.83 -14.04 15.88
N LYS A 181 10.06 -14.22 16.38
CA LYS A 181 11.12 -13.21 16.25
C LYS A 181 11.43 -12.93 14.78
N VAL A 182 11.42 -13.95 13.93
CA VAL A 182 11.70 -13.81 12.49
C VAL A 182 10.61 -13.01 11.81
N ILE A 183 9.33 -13.39 11.98
CA ILE A 183 8.19 -12.68 11.40
C ILE A 183 8.18 -11.22 11.86
N ASN A 184 8.33 -10.98 13.16
CA ASN A 184 8.32 -9.62 13.71
C ASN A 184 9.50 -8.78 13.22
N THR A 185 10.67 -9.40 13.02
CA THR A 185 11.84 -8.69 12.48
C THR A 185 11.63 -8.27 11.04
N ILE A 186 11.09 -9.15 10.19
CA ILE A 186 10.80 -8.84 8.78
C ILE A 186 9.61 -7.86 8.70
N ALA A 187 8.56 -8.05 9.50
CA ALA A 187 7.42 -7.15 9.54
C ALA A 187 7.84 -5.71 9.86
N ALA A 188 8.81 -5.52 10.78
CA ALA A 188 9.34 -4.22 11.13
C ALA A 188 10.09 -3.51 9.98
N THR A 189 10.53 -4.24 8.94
CA THR A 189 11.21 -3.61 7.78
C THR A 189 10.25 -3.18 6.69
N THR A 190 9.02 -3.71 6.65
CA THR A 190 8.07 -3.54 5.52
C THR A 190 7.77 -2.09 5.16
N PHE A 191 7.61 -1.21 6.14
CA PHE A 191 7.39 0.22 5.86
C PHE A 191 8.63 0.88 5.25
N GLY A 192 9.83 0.55 5.72
CA GLY A 192 11.08 1.01 5.10
C GLY A 192 11.28 0.43 3.69
N VAL A 193 10.88 -0.82 3.45
CA VAL A 193 10.86 -1.40 2.10
C VAL A 193 9.99 -0.54 1.18
N TYR A 194 8.77 -0.21 1.61
CA TYR A 194 7.89 0.70 0.87
C TYR A 194 8.56 2.03 0.55
N LEU A 195 9.12 2.71 1.56
CA LEU A 195 9.79 4.00 1.35
C LEU A 195 10.96 3.91 0.37
N LEU A 196 11.73 2.82 0.39
CA LEU A 196 12.87 2.63 -0.51
C LEU A 196 12.43 2.37 -1.94
N HIS A 197 11.69 1.28 -2.21
CA HIS A 197 11.44 0.86 -3.60
C HIS A 197 10.44 1.76 -4.34
N GLU A 198 9.55 2.45 -3.63
CA GLU A 198 8.59 3.40 -4.22
C GLU A 198 9.09 4.85 -4.24
N ASN A 199 10.31 5.12 -3.74
CA ASN A 199 10.90 6.44 -3.86
C ASN A 199 11.06 6.86 -5.34
N GLU A 200 10.85 8.14 -5.63
CA GLU A 200 10.86 8.70 -6.98
C GLU A 200 12.18 8.49 -7.73
N TYR A 201 13.31 8.35 -7.02
CA TYR A 201 14.64 8.13 -7.59
C TYR A 201 15.00 6.64 -7.65
N ILE A 202 14.73 5.89 -6.57
CA ILE A 202 15.05 4.46 -6.50
C ILE A 202 14.16 3.64 -7.43
N ARG A 203 12.87 3.96 -7.55
CA ARG A 203 11.92 3.20 -8.40
C ARG A 203 12.39 3.10 -9.85
N PRO A 204 12.68 4.22 -10.57
CA PRO A 204 13.20 4.12 -11.92
C PRO A 204 14.58 3.44 -11.98
N PHE A 205 15.46 3.70 -11.02
CA PHE A 205 16.77 3.03 -10.97
C PHE A 205 16.65 1.51 -10.86
N LEU A 206 15.83 0.99 -9.94
CA LEU A 206 15.59 -0.44 -9.78
C LEU A 206 14.98 -1.05 -11.05
N TRP A 207 13.85 -0.52 -11.52
CA TRP A 207 13.08 -1.20 -12.56
C TRP A 207 13.58 -0.93 -13.97
N LYS A 208 14.18 0.24 -14.25
CA LYS A 208 14.72 0.55 -15.58
C LYS A 208 16.20 0.19 -15.72
N THR A 209 17.02 0.43 -14.70
CA THR A 209 18.48 0.29 -14.80
C THR A 209 19.01 -1.01 -14.22
N VAL A 210 18.46 -1.52 -13.12
CA VAL A 210 18.93 -2.79 -12.53
C VAL A 210 18.24 -3.97 -13.22
N PHE A 211 16.90 -3.97 -13.22
CA PHE A 211 16.12 -5.10 -13.72
C PHE A 211 15.68 -4.98 -15.16
N HIS A 212 15.92 -3.85 -15.85
CA HIS A 212 15.54 -3.65 -17.25
C HIS A 212 14.12 -4.19 -17.57
N SER A 213 13.15 -3.92 -16.69
CA SER A 213 11.89 -4.69 -16.64
C SER A 213 11.07 -4.61 -17.92
N ALA A 214 11.20 -3.52 -18.69
CA ALA A 214 10.53 -3.35 -19.97
C ALA A 214 11.08 -4.30 -21.05
N GLU A 215 12.36 -4.64 -21.02
CA GLU A 215 13.00 -5.52 -22.01
C GLU A 215 12.54 -6.97 -21.86
N HIS A 216 12.20 -7.37 -20.64
CA HIS A 216 11.69 -8.71 -20.32
C HIS A 216 10.18 -8.87 -20.55
N ALA A 217 9.47 -7.82 -20.99
CA ALA A 217 8.01 -7.85 -21.12
C ALA A 217 7.48 -8.94 -22.09
N ASN A 218 8.28 -9.35 -23.07
CA ASN A 218 7.93 -10.38 -24.04
C ASN A 218 8.59 -11.75 -23.77
N ASP A 219 9.34 -11.89 -22.68
CA ASP A 219 10.02 -13.15 -22.38
C ASP A 219 9.04 -14.21 -21.89
N ASN A 220 9.20 -15.45 -22.39
CA ASN A 220 8.45 -16.62 -21.92
C ASN A 220 8.66 -16.91 -20.41
N ARG A 221 9.70 -16.31 -19.81
CA ARG A 221 10.03 -16.44 -18.38
C ARG A 221 9.68 -15.18 -17.58
N LEU A 222 8.91 -14.24 -18.13
CA LEU A 222 8.54 -12.98 -17.47
C LEU A 222 8.05 -13.18 -16.04
N ILE A 223 7.13 -14.13 -15.81
CA ILE A 223 6.57 -14.37 -14.47
C ILE A 223 7.66 -14.78 -13.48
N LEU A 224 8.54 -15.71 -13.88
CA LEU A 224 9.62 -16.19 -13.01
C LEU A 224 10.64 -15.07 -12.76
N TYR A 225 10.96 -14.29 -13.79
CA TYR A 225 11.84 -13.13 -13.68
C TYR A 225 11.27 -12.08 -12.73
N ALA A 226 9.99 -11.73 -12.88
CA ALA A 226 9.30 -10.76 -12.03
C ALA A 226 9.28 -11.21 -10.56
N ILE A 227 8.98 -12.48 -10.29
CA ILE A 227 9.05 -13.04 -8.93
C ILE A 227 10.47 -12.90 -8.37
N GLY A 228 11.50 -13.25 -9.15
CA GLY A 228 12.90 -13.10 -8.75
C GLY A 228 13.27 -11.65 -8.43
N ALA A 229 12.90 -10.71 -9.30
CA ALA A 229 13.17 -9.28 -9.12
C ALA A 229 12.46 -8.71 -7.89
N ILE A 230 11.20 -9.11 -7.64
CA ILE A 230 10.42 -8.70 -6.47
C ILE A 230 11.06 -9.25 -5.19
N LEU A 231 11.41 -10.54 -5.16
CA LEU A 231 12.05 -11.16 -3.99
C LEU A 231 13.42 -10.53 -3.70
N ALA A 232 14.23 -10.28 -4.74
CA ALA A 232 15.53 -9.61 -4.61
C ALA A 232 15.37 -8.18 -4.07
N THR A 233 14.44 -7.41 -4.63
CA THR A 233 14.12 -6.05 -4.17
C THR A 233 13.68 -6.07 -2.71
N PHE A 234 12.73 -6.95 -2.36
CA PHE A 234 12.23 -7.06 -1.00
C PHE A 234 13.33 -7.42 0.00
N ALA A 235 14.19 -8.39 -0.35
CA ALA A 235 15.30 -8.81 0.50
C ALA A 235 16.33 -7.68 0.69
N LEU A 236 16.74 -7.01 -0.38
CA LEU A 236 17.69 -5.90 -0.34
C LEU A 236 17.15 -4.73 0.46
N CYS A 237 15.94 -4.26 0.15
CA CYS A 237 15.31 -3.16 0.87
C CYS A 237 15.03 -3.53 2.34
N SER A 238 14.71 -4.80 2.63
CA SER A 238 14.55 -5.26 4.02
C SER A 238 15.87 -5.22 4.78
N PHE A 239 16.97 -5.62 4.15
CA PHE A 239 18.30 -5.55 4.75
C PHE A 239 18.71 -4.09 5.02
N ILE A 240 18.50 -3.18 4.07
CA ILE A 240 18.78 -1.74 4.24
C ILE A 240 17.91 -1.17 5.37
N SER A 241 16.60 -1.45 5.36
CA SER A 241 15.68 -0.99 6.39
C SER A 241 16.05 -1.53 7.79
N TYR A 242 16.46 -2.80 7.88
CA TYR A 242 16.91 -3.42 9.11
C TYR A 242 18.18 -2.76 9.67
N THR A 243 19.17 -2.51 8.81
CA THR A 243 20.42 -1.85 9.20
C THR A 243 20.18 -0.40 9.63
N TYR A 244 19.34 0.34 8.91
CA TYR A 244 18.87 1.67 9.30
C TYR A 244 18.23 1.67 10.69
N ASN A 245 17.27 0.76 10.94
CA ASN A 245 16.54 0.69 12.20
C ASN A 245 17.47 0.39 13.39
N LYS A 246 18.49 -0.46 13.19
CA LYS A 246 19.47 -0.79 14.24
C LYS A 246 20.52 0.28 14.50
N THR A 247 20.81 1.09 13.50
CA THR A 247 21.83 2.15 13.59
C THR A 247 21.13 3.49 13.75
N ILE A 248 20.95 4.25 12.67
CA ILE A 248 20.45 5.62 12.63
C ILE A 248 19.13 5.76 13.39
N GLY A 249 18.16 4.86 13.14
CA GLY A 249 16.85 4.92 13.80
C GLY A 249 16.95 4.82 15.33
N ARG A 250 17.84 3.96 15.85
CA ARG A 250 18.05 3.83 17.29
C ARG A 250 18.69 5.08 17.90
N TRP A 251 19.67 5.66 17.21
CA TRP A 251 20.34 6.89 17.65
C TRP A 251 19.36 8.07 17.71
N ILE A 252 18.55 8.25 16.67
CA ILE A 252 17.57 9.34 16.60
C ILE A 252 16.51 9.19 17.70
N ASN A 253 15.98 7.98 17.89
CA ASN A 253 15.02 7.72 18.96
C ASN A 253 15.59 8.03 20.34
N ALA A 254 16.86 7.70 20.59
CA ALA A 254 17.53 8.00 21.86
C ALA A 254 17.73 9.50 22.10
N LEU A 255 17.93 10.30 21.03
CA LEU A 255 18.01 11.76 21.14
C LEU A 255 16.65 12.38 21.51
N LEU A 256 15.56 11.86 20.92
CA LEU A 256 14.22 12.39 21.15
C LEU A 256 13.65 12.03 22.51
N THR A 257 13.96 10.84 23.03
CA THR A 257 13.54 10.47 24.37
C THR A 257 14.28 11.24 25.46
N LYS A 258 15.49 11.74 25.18
CA LYS A 258 16.23 12.64 26.07
C LYS A 258 15.74 14.09 26.01
N ALA A 259 15.03 14.48 24.95
CA ALA A 259 14.49 15.82 24.75
C ALA A 259 13.07 16.02 25.34
N LYS A 260 12.49 14.97 25.94
CA LYS A 260 11.25 15.00 26.71
C LYS A 260 11.55 14.92 28.19
#